data_AF-S4P569-F1
#
_entry.id   AF-S4P569-F1
#
_cell.length_a   1.000
_cell.length_b   1.000
_cell.length_c   1.000
_cell.angle_alpha   90.00
_cell.angle_beta   90.00
_cell.angle_gamma   90.00
#
_symmetry.space_group_name_H-M   'P 1'
#
loop_
_entity.id
_entity.type
_entity.pdbx_description
1 polymer ?
#
loop_
_entity_poly.entity_id
_entity_poly.type
_entity_poly.pdbx_seq_one_letter_code
_entity_poly.pdbx_strand_id
1 'polypeptide(L)'
;MEALGASAYSTASYVFVVNAFPDNIGSVLGILETFVGLGMSVGPAIGGLLYSIGGFGLPFYSLGIIMVLTVPINYCLLTDCGEYVSGSKTASILKLFKIPSIIITGLVIVIVSNTWAFLDPTLEPHLRQFGLSTNQIGLIFLLFSSLYGI
;
A
#
# COMPACT_ATOMS: atom_id res chain seq x y z
N MET A 1 7.29 5.63 12.90
CA MET A 1 5.85 5.54 13.28
C MET A 1 4.97 5.24 12.07
N GLU A 2 5.20 5.86 10.92
CA GLU A 2 4.45 5.63 9.69
C GLU A 2 4.34 4.15 9.28
N ALA A 3 5.47 3.42 9.22
CA ALA A 3 5.47 1.99 8.86
C ALA A 3 4.62 1.09 9.78
N LEU A 4 4.56 1.43 11.08
CA LEU A 4 3.71 0.70 12.03
C LEU A 4 2.23 0.98 11.77
N GLY A 5 1.87 2.24 11.48
CA GLY A 5 0.51 2.62 11.11
C GLY A 5 0.07 1.98 9.80
N ALA A 6 0.93 1.99 8.79
CA ALA A 6 0.67 1.38 7.48
C ALA A 6 0.45 -0.13 7.59
N SER A 7 1.32 -0.85 8.31
CA SER A 7 1.18 -2.30 8.48
C SER A 7 -0.05 -2.69 9.30
N ALA A 8 -0.38 -1.91 10.36
CA ALA A 8 -1.62 -2.10 11.11
C ALA A 8 -2.85 -1.88 10.24
N TYR A 9 -2.87 -0.80 9.46
CA TYR A 9 -3.95 -0.47 8.53
C TYR A 9 -4.14 -1.55 7.46
N SER A 10 -3.07 -1.96 6.77
CA SER A 10 -3.15 -2.98 5.71
C SER A 10 -3.64 -4.32 6.26
N THR A 11 -3.17 -4.71 7.45
CA THR A 11 -3.63 -5.96 8.10
C THR A 11 -5.11 -5.88 8.46
N ALA A 12 -5.53 -4.79 9.11
CA ALA A 12 -6.92 -4.60 9.52
C ALA A 12 -7.87 -4.54 8.33
N SER A 13 -7.47 -3.83 7.26
CA SER A 13 -8.24 -3.72 6.01
C SER A 13 -8.44 -5.08 5.34
N TYR A 14 -7.38 -5.88 5.21
CA TYR A 14 -7.46 -7.19 4.57
C TYR A 14 -8.33 -8.17 5.38
N VAL A 15 -8.18 -8.16 6.72
CA VAL A 15 -9.03 -8.95 7.62
C VAL A 15 -10.49 -8.50 7.51
N PHE A 16 -10.74 -7.19 7.46
CA PHE A 16 -12.08 -6.65 7.29
C PHE A 16 -12.72 -7.13 5.98
N VAL A 17 -12.01 -7.04 4.85
CA VAL A 17 -12.51 -7.49 3.54
C VAL A 17 -12.87 -8.98 3.56
N VAL A 18 -12.00 -9.82 4.15
CA VAL A 18 -12.24 -11.26 4.27
C VAL A 18 -13.48 -11.58 5.11
N ASN A 19 -13.74 -10.81 6.18
CA ASN A 19 -14.91 -11.02 7.03
C ASN A 19 -16.19 -10.40 6.44
N ALA A 20 -16.09 -9.26 5.76
CA ALA A 20 -17.23 -8.56 5.17
C ALA A 20 -17.75 -9.24 3.89
N PHE A 21 -16.86 -9.86 3.10
CA PHE A 21 -17.20 -10.49 1.82
C PHE A 21 -16.63 -11.92 1.70
N PRO A 22 -17.04 -12.86 2.56
CA PRO A 22 -16.46 -14.21 2.60
C PRO A 22 -16.66 -15.02 1.32
N ASP A 23 -17.76 -14.78 0.59
CA ASP A 23 -18.07 -15.51 -0.65
C ASP A 23 -17.29 -15.01 -1.87
N ASN A 24 -16.75 -13.78 -1.83
CA ASN A 24 -16.13 -13.13 -3.00
C ASN A 24 -14.80 -12.45 -2.68
N ILE A 25 -14.04 -12.97 -1.72
CA ILE A 25 -12.77 -12.41 -1.22
C ILE A 25 -11.81 -12.09 -2.37
N GLY A 26 -11.58 -13.05 -3.27
CA GLY A 26 -10.60 -12.90 -4.35
C GLY A 26 -10.95 -11.77 -5.32
N SER A 27 -12.23 -11.60 -5.66
CA SER A 27 -12.69 -10.53 -6.55
C SER A 27 -12.58 -9.15 -5.89
N VAL A 28 -12.97 -9.03 -4.62
CA VAL A 28 -12.89 -7.76 -3.88
C VAL A 28 -11.43 -7.34 -3.69
N LEU A 29 -10.55 -8.28 -3.34
CA LEU A 29 -9.11 -8.02 -3.24
C LEU A 29 -8.48 -7.67 -4.59
N GLY A 30 -8.88 -8.34 -5.67
CA GLY A 30 -8.41 -8.01 -7.02
C GLY A 30 -8.73 -6.56 -7.40
N ILE A 31 -9.98 -6.13 -7.15
CA ILE A 31 -10.39 -4.73 -7.37
C ILE A 31 -9.58 -3.78 -6.48
N LEU A 32 -9.40 -4.13 -5.20
CA LEU A 32 -8.62 -3.31 -4.25
C LEU A 32 -7.17 -3.12 -4.73
N GLU A 33 -6.49 -4.20 -5.14
CA GLU A 33 -5.14 -4.15 -5.69
C GLU A 33 -5.06 -3.32 -6.97
N THR A 34 -6.06 -3.38 -7.86
CA THR A 34 -6.14 -2.47 -9.02
C THR A 34 -6.17 -1.01 -8.59
N PHE A 35 -6.98 -0.65 -7.58
CA PHE A 35 -7.01 0.71 -7.05
C PHE A 35 -5.70 1.11 -6.37
N VAL A 36 -5.00 0.18 -5.71
CA VAL A 36 -3.65 0.41 -5.16
C VAL A 36 -2.66 0.70 -6.28
N GLY A 37 -2.65 -0.12 -7.34
CA GLY A 37 -1.78 0.09 -8.51
C GLY A 37 -2.07 1.41 -9.25
N LEU A 38 -3.34 1.77 -9.38
CA LEU A 38 -3.75 3.09 -9.89
C LEU A 38 -3.27 4.22 -8.98
N GLY A 39 -3.39 4.07 -7.67
CA GLY A 39 -2.91 5.03 -6.68
C GLY A 39 -1.40 5.21 -6.74
N MET A 40 -0.63 4.13 -6.88
CA MET A 40 0.82 4.19 -7.08
C MET A 40 1.20 4.86 -8.42
N SER A 41 0.37 4.70 -9.45
CA SER A 41 0.61 5.30 -10.78
C SER A 41 0.33 6.79 -10.78
N VAL A 42 -0.84 7.18 -10.28
CA VAL A 42 -1.33 8.56 -10.34
C VAL A 42 -0.77 9.41 -9.19
N GLY A 43 -0.38 8.77 -8.08
CA GLY A 43 0.15 9.41 -6.87
C GLY A 43 1.36 10.32 -7.13
N PRO A 44 2.45 9.83 -7.77
CA PRO A 44 3.62 10.66 -8.08
C PRO A 44 3.31 11.83 -9.02
N ALA A 45 2.41 11.63 -9.99
CA ALA A 45 2.00 12.69 -10.91
C ALA A 45 1.26 13.82 -10.18
N ILE A 46 0.28 13.47 -9.34
CA ILE A 46 -0.46 14.45 -8.52
C ILE A 46 0.48 15.11 -7.50
N GLY A 47 1.32 14.33 -6.82
CA GLY A 47 2.30 14.83 -5.84
C GLY A 47 3.32 15.79 -6.46
N GLY A 48 3.83 15.48 -7.65
CA GLY A 48 4.75 16.34 -8.40
C GLY A 48 4.12 17.65 -8.87
N LEU A 49 2.84 17.61 -9.27
CA LEU A 49 2.07 18.82 -9.60
C LEU A 49 1.88 19.70 -8.36
N LEU A 50 1.46 19.13 -7.22
CA LEU A 50 1.30 19.87 -5.97
C LEU A 50 2.63 20.46 -5.47
N TYR A 51 3.73 19.70 -5.61
CA TYR A 51 5.07 20.17 -5.31
C TYR A 51 5.49 21.36 -6.19
N SER A 52 5.14 21.34 -7.48
CA SER A 52 5.51 22.41 -8.42
C SER A 52 4.77 23.74 -8.14
N ILE A 53 3.55 23.67 -7.59
CA ILE A 53 2.71 24.86 -7.37
C ILE A 53 3.02 25.56 -6.04
N GLY A 54 3.38 24.82 -4.99
CA GLY A 54 3.73 25.47 -3.71
C GLY A 54 4.72 24.72 -2.84
N GLY A 55 5.68 24.07 -3.49
CA GLY A 55 6.91 23.59 -2.88
C GLY A 55 6.73 22.33 -2.02
N PHE A 56 7.76 22.05 -1.21
CA PHE A 56 7.90 20.77 -0.51
C PHE A 56 6.78 20.49 0.51
N GLY A 57 6.17 21.51 1.12
CA GLY A 57 5.18 21.30 2.18
C GLY A 57 3.77 20.95 1.71
N LEU A 58 3.36 21.44 0.53
CA LEU A 58 1.99 21.33 0.02
C LEU A 58 1.49 19.89 -0.18
N PRO A 59 2.25 18.95 -0.77
CA PRO A 59 1.81 17.57 -0.90
C PRO A 59 1.61 16.88 0.45
N PHE A 60 2.42 17.20 1.47
CA PHE A 60 2.28 16.62 2.81
C PHE A 60 1.02 17.12 3.53
N TYR A 61 0.72 18.42 3.47
CA TYR A 61 -0.49 18.96 4.07
C TYR A 61 -1.75 18.41 3.38
N SER A 62 -1.77 18.31 2.05
CA SER A 62 -2.91 17.75 1.34
C SER A 62 -3.14 16.28 1.70
N LEU A 63 -2.08 15.46 1.74
CA LEU A 63 -2.18 14.05 2.12
C LEU A 63 -2.65 13.89 3.56
N GLY A 64 -2.10 14.70 4.48
CA GLY A 64 -2.50 14.69 5.89
C GLY A 64 -3.98 15.04 6.09
N ILE A 65 -4.48 16.07 5.39
CA ILE A 65 -5.90 16.46 5.46
C ILE A 65 -6.80 15.34 4.91
N ILE A 66 -6.46 14.76 3.75
CA ILE A 66 -7.22 13.66 3.14
C ILE A 66 -7.27 12.46 4.10
N MET A 67 -6.15 12.13 4.75
CA MET A 67 -6.07 11.02 5.69
C MET A 67 -6.94 11.25 6.93
N VAL A 68 -6.96 12.48 7.47
CA VAL A 68 -7.84 12.85 8.60
C VAL A 68 -9.32 12.82 8.20
N LEU A 69 -9.66 13.29 6.99
CA LEU A 69 -11.04 13.26 6.48
C LEU A 69 -11.54 11.83 6.20
N THR A 70 -10.63 10.89 5.96
CA THR A 70 -10.97 9.48 5.73
C THR A 70 -11.51 8.84 7.02
N VAL A 71 -11.13 9.32 8.21
CA VAL A 71 -11.60 8.80 9.51
C VAL A 71 -13.11 8.95 9.71
N PRO A 72 -13.73 10.14 9.61
CA PRO A 72 -15.18 10.28 9.77
C PRO A 72 -15.97 9.59 8.64
N ILE A 73 -15.40 9.51 7.43
CA ILE A 73 -16.01 8.77 6.32
C ILE A 73 -16.08 7.28 6.65
N ASN A 74 -14.97 6.69 7.11
CA ASN A 74 -14.95 5.30 7.55
C ASN A 74 -15.90 5.08 8.73
N TYR A 75 -15.93 5.99 9.70
CA TYR A 75 -16.86 5.87 10.83
C TYR A 75 -18.33 5.90 10.42
N CYS A 76 -18.70 6.75 9.45
CA CYS A 76 -20.06 6.84 8.95
C CYS A 76 -20.44 5.66 8.04
N LEU A 77 -19.49 5.16 7.25
CA LEU A 77 -19.72 4.12 6.25
C LEU A 77 -19.62 2.69 6.83
N LEU A 78 -18.73 2.47 7.81
CA LEU A 78 -18.53 1.18 8.50
C LEU A 78 -19.46 1.03 9.73
N THR A 79 -20.74 1.37 9.60
CA THR A 79 -21.71 1.06 10.66
C THR A 79 -21.98 -0.44 10.70
N ASP A 80 -21.59 -1.06 11.83
CA ASP A 80 -21.85 -2.42 12.30
C ASP A 80 -21.71 -3.57 11.27
N CYS A 81 -20.46 -3.93 10.95
CA CYS A 81 -20.19 -5.33 10.61
C CYS A 81 -20.33 -6.16 11.90
N GLY A 82 -21.50 -6.80 12.03
CA GLY A 82 -21.86 -7.67 13.13
C GLY A 82 -20.79 -8.73 13.44
N GLU A 83 -20.69 -9.01 14.73
CA GLU A 83 -19.84 -10.04 15.37
C GLU A 83 -18.36 -10.00 14.97
N TYR A 84 -17.65 -9.04 15.57
CA TYR A 84 -16.25 -9.27 15.90
C TYR A 84 -16.19 -10.55 16.73
N VAL A 85 -15.72 -11.66 16.15
CA VAL A 85 -15.37 -12.86 16.91
C VAL A 85 -14.21 -12.44 17.79
N SER A 86 -14.54 -11.89 18.96
CA SER A 86 -13.67 -11.66 20.10
C SER A 86 -13.35 -13.02 20.72
N GLY A 87 -12.80 -13.90 19.88
CA GLY A 87 -12.13 -15.11 20.29
C GLY A 87 -10.76 -14.69 20.76
N SER A 88 -10.69 -14.25 22.02
CA SER A 88 -9.45 -14.26 22.80
C SER A 88 -8.89 -15.68 22.78
N LYS A 89 -8.08 -15.96 21.77
CA LYS A 89 -6.95 -16.84 21.90
C LYS A 89 -5.80 -15.99 21.46
N THR A 90 -4.95 -15.64 22.43
CA THR A 90 -3.52 -15.40 22.23
C THR A 90 -2.96 -16.63 21.50
N ALA A 91 -3.26 -16.73 20.20
CA ALA A 91 -2.72 -17.74 19.33
C ALA A 91 -1.25 -17.36 19.23
N SER A 92 -0.48 -18.08 20.03
CA SER A 92 0.95 -17.91 20.20
C SER A 92 1.58 -17.71 18.82
N ILE A 93 2.02 -16.49 18.52
CA ILE A 93 2.75 -16.15 17.28
C ILE A 93 3.93 -17.12 17.10
N LEU A 94 4.50 -17.58 18.22
CA LEU A 94 5.51 -18.64 18.30
C LEU A 94 5.06 -20.01 17.77
N LYS A 95 3.78 -20.37 17.88
CA LYS A 95 3.22 -21.60 17.25
C LYS A 95 3.03 -21.43 15.74
N LEU A 96 2.83 -20.20 15.26
CA LEU A 96 2.76 -19.88 13.84
C LEU A 96 4.11 -20.11 13.16
N PHE A 97 5.21 -19.69 13.79
CA PHE A 97 6.57 -19.98 13.34
C PHE A 97 6.94 -21.47 13.35
N LYS A 98 6.17 -22.34 14.02
CA LYS A 98 6.39 -23.80 13.99
C LYS A 98 5.87 -24.47 12.72
N ILE A 99 5.09 -23.76 11.92
CA ILE A 99 4.51 -24.28 10.68
C ILE A 99 5.51 -23.99 9.54
N PRO A 100 6.11 -25.02 8.91
CA PRO A 100 7.15 -24.82 7.91
C PRO A 100 6.67 -24.03 6.69
N SER A 101 5.39 -24.13 6.33
CA SER A 101 4.79 -23.35 5.23
C SER A 101 4.82 -21.83 5.48
N ILE A 102 4.69 -21.38 6.74
CA ILE A 102 4.70 -19.95 7.11
C ILE A 102 6.12 -19.38 7.09
N ILE A 103 7.12 -20.20 7.44
CA ILE A 103 8.53 -19.82 7.28
C ILE A 103 8.86 -19.66 5.79
N ILE A 104 8.39 -20.58 4.94
CA ILE A 104 8.62 -20.54 3.49
C ILE A 104 7.97 -19.29 2.88
N THR A 105 6.71 -18.99 3.20
CA THR A 105 6.06 -17.77 2.69
C THR A 105 6.73 -16.50 3.22
N GLY A 106 7.15 -16.48 4.48
CA GLY A 106 7.94 -15.39 5.06
C GLY A 106 9.26 -15.16 4.31
N LEU A 107 9.99 -16.23 3.98
CA LEU A 107 11.21 -16.15 3.19
C LEU A 107 10.96 -15.62 1.77
N VAL A 108 9.89 -16.08 1.11
CA VAL A 108 9.49 -15.57 -0.21
C VAL A 108 9.18 -14.08 -0.14
N ILE A 109 8.41 -13.64 0.86
CA ILE A 109 8.10 -12.21 1.06
C ILE A 109 9.36 -11.40 1.29
N VAL A 110 10.32 -11.89 2.08
CA VAL A 110 11.60 -11.22 2.30
C VAL A 110 12.37 -11.08 0.98
N ILE A 111 12.48 -12.15 0.19
CA ILE A 111 13.20 -12.12 -1.09
C ILE A 111 12.54 -11.13 -2.06
N VAL A 112 11.22 -11.16 -2.21
CA VAL A 112 10.46 -10.23 -3.06
C VAL A 112 10.61 -8.79 -2.59
N SER A 113 10.51 -8.55 -1.27
CA SER A 113 10.67 -7.20 -0.70
C SER A 113 12.07 -6.63 -0.93
N ASN A 114 13.10 -7.48 -0.87
CA ASN A 114 14.46 -7.07 -1.22
C ASN A 114 14.57 -6.68 -2.70
N THR A 115 13.88 -7.37 -3.61
CA THR A 115 13.85 -7.00 -5.03
C THR A 115 13.23 -5.61 -5.25
N TRP A 116 12.10 -5.31 -4.60
CA TRP A 116 11.45 -4.00 -4.68
C TRP A 116 12.30 -2.88 -4.06
N ALA A 117 12.83 -3.12 -2.86
CA ALA A 117 13.68 -2.16 -2.15
C ALA A 117 15.02 -1.87 -2.86
N PHE A 118 15.48 -2.78 -3.74
CA PHE A 118 16.66 -2.55 -4.57
C PHE A 118 16.31 -1.82 -5.88
N LEU A 119 15.09 -1.98 -6.39
CA LEU A 119 14.67 -1.42 -7.68
C LEU A 119 14.48 0.10 -7.60
N ASP A 120 13.78 0.59 -6.57
CA ASP A 120 13.46 2.01 -6.39
C ASP A 120 14.71 2.92 -6.26
N PRO A 121 15.68 2.65 -5.35
CA PRO A 121 16.84 3.51 -5.18
C PRO A 121 17.96 3.27 -6.21
N THR A 122 17.91 2.19 -7.00
CA THR A 122 18.93 1.90 -8.02
C THR A 122 18.53 2.43 -9.40
N LEU A 123 17.23 2.46 -9.72
CA LEU A 123 16.71 3.04 -10.96
C LEU A 123 16.88 4.55 -11.02
N GLU A 124 16.59 5.28 -9.94
CA GLU A 124 16.68 6.75 -9.91
C GLU A 124 18.08 7.30 -10.27
N PRO A 125 19.19 6.82 -9.69
CA PRO A 125 20.52 7.30 -10.04
C PRO A 125 20.98 6.85 -11.44
N HIS A 126 20.57 5.65 -11.91
CA HIS A 126 20.89 5.21 -13.28
C HIS A 126 20.12 6.02 -14.34
N LEU A 127 18.89 6.45 -14.06
CA LEU A 127 18.10 7.33 -14.94
C LEU A 127 18.63 8.78 -14.97
N ARG A 128 19.16 9.28 -13.84
CA ARG A 128 19.83 10.60 -13.78
C ARG A 128 21.15 10.65 -14.58
N GLN A 129 21.86 9.53 -14.71
CA GLN A 129 23.09 9.45 -15.51
C GLN A 129 22.84 9.66 -17.02
N PHE A 130 21.61 9.46 -17.49
CA PHE A 130 21.21 9.72 -18.88
C PHE A 130 20.81 11.18 -19.15
N GLY A 131 20.89 12.09 -18.16
CA GLY A 131 20.59 13.52 -18.33
C GLY A 131 19.10 13.84 -18.54
N LEU A 132 18.21 12.91 -18.18
CA LEU A 132 16.77 13.03 -18.40
C LEU A 132 16.13 14.00 -17.37
N SER A 133 15.23 14.85 -17.86
CA SER A 133 14.48 15.83 -17.06
C SER A 133 13.57 15.12 -16.04
N THR A 134 13.37 15.72 -14.86
CA THR A 134 12.50 15.22 -13.77
C THR A 134 11.11 14.76 -14.25
N ASN A 135 10.59 15.39 -15.32
CA ASN A 135 9.29 15.04 -15.91
C ASN A 135 9.29 13.68 -16.65
N GLN A 136 10.42 13.26 -17.23
CA GLN A 136 10.55 11.98 -17.94
C GLN A 136 10.73 10.81 -16.97
N ILE A 137 11.42 11.05 -15.84
CA ILE A 137 11.56 10.05 -14.77
C ILE A 137 10.20 9.73 -14.16
N GLY A 138 9.39 10.76 -13.89
CA GLY A 138 8.01 10.60 -13.43
C GLY A 138 7.15 9.77 -14.39
N LEU A 139 7.29 9.96 -15.72
CA LEU A 139 6.58 9.17 -16.73
C LEU A 139 6.99 7.70 -16.76
N ILE A 140 8.27 7.40 -16.56
CA ILE A 140 8.77 6.01 -16.54
C ILE A 140 8.27 5.26 -15.31
N PHE A 141 8.26 5.90 -14.13
CA PHE A 141 7.64 5.34 -12.93
C PHE A 141 6.11 5.15 -13.12
N LEU A 142 5.44 6.08 -13.78
CA LEU A 142 4.02 5.96 -14.15
C LEU A 142 3.75 4.73 -15.02
N LEU A 143 4.63 4.48 -16.00
CA LEU A 143 4.51 3.35 -16.92
C LEU A 143 4.79 2.02 -16.21
N PHE A 144 5.77 1.99 -15.31
CA PHE A 144 6.08 0.84 -14.47
C PHE A 144 4.90 0.50 -13.54
N SER A 145 4.31 1.53 -12.92
CA SER A 145 3.15 1.36 -12.06
C SER A 145 1.90 0.96 -12.85
N SER A 146 1.76 1.42 -14.10
CA SER A 146 0.69 1.00 -15.00
C SER A 146 0.84 -0.45 -15.47
N LEU A 147 2.07 -0.95 -15.62
CA LEU A 147 2.36 -2.37 -15.92
C LEU A 147 2.09 -3.27 -14.72
N TYR A 148 2.28 -2.75 -13.49
CA TYR A 148 1.93 -3.47 -12.27
C TYR A 148 0.40 -3.59 -12.07
N GLY A 149 -0.37 -2.62 -12.58
CA GLY A 149 -1.83 -2.61 -12.49
C GLY A 149 -2.57 -3.52 -13.49
N ILE A 150 -1.86 -4.24 -14.36
CA ILE A 150 -2.38 -5.20 -15.36
C ILE A 150 -1.93 -6.61 -14.97
#